data_AF-R7J087-F1
#
_entry.id   AF-R7J087-F1
#
_cell.length_a   1.000
_cell.length_b   1.000
_cell.length_c   1.000
_cell.angle_alpha   90.00
_cell.angle_beta   90.00
_cell.angle_gamma   90.00
#
_symmetry.space_group_name_H-M   'P 1'
#
loop_
_entity.id
_entity.type
_entity.pdbx_description
1 polymer ?
#
loop_
_entity_poly.entity_id
_entity_poly.type
_entity_poly.pdbx_seq_one_letter_code
_entity_poly.pdbx_strand_id
1 'polypeptide(L)'
;MSYPKCLIDELAKYGKRPTGNLEWDRAVLQVLKLQDRKKAEPWLAMDNAVAMAAAEIEKAKIEAQNLADPNIYQAHVNMIIFVANEIVLKPQNRRFEIDEHNKDVLRFLLYYFNECPLAEDVFPGRGYKLHKNIMLQGNKGVGKTMIMQIFSEYLRRTKNPRYFVNVSVTQMVNHFSLHNNIDLYTYNEEGSTGFQIKPHNLCLNDIGVENRPFYGIDTLTVVADFLHARNELWANMAISDRKFAHLTTNLDNAKLTAMFNAKDAYGRIVDRFKTYNVIPLTGDSRR
;
A
#
# COMPACT_ATOMS: atom_id res chain seq x y z
N MET A 1 -29.64 -50.06 26.18
CA MET A 1 -29.63 -48.70 26.76
C MET A 1 -30.89 -47.99 26.32
N SER A 2 -31.66 -47.38 27.24
CA SER A 2 -32.88 -46.65 26.87
C SER A 2 -32.54 -45.33 26.19
N TYR A 3 -33.28 -44.97 25.14
CA TYR A 3 -33.05 -43.74 24.38
C TYR A 3 -33.34 -42.50 25.27
N PRO A 4 -32.48 -41.47 25.31
CA PRO A 4 -32.64 -40.37 26.26
C PRO A 4 -33.90 -39.55 25.99
N LYS A 5 -34.83 -39.51 26.96
CA LYS A 5 -36.06 -38.71 26.87
C LYS A 5 -35.80 -37.22 26.58
N CYS A 6 -34.73 -36.67 27.15
CA CYS A 6 -34.31 -35.28 26.91
C CYS A 6 -34.06 -34.97 25.42
N LEU A 7 -33.53 -35.93 24.65
CA LEU A 7 -33.30 -35.75 23.21
C LEU A 7 -34.61 -35.82 22.40
N ILE A 8 -35.57 -36.64 22.86
CA ILE A 8 -36.91 -36.76 22.27
C ILE A 8 -37.66 -35.43 22.43
N ASP A 9 -37.67 -34.87 23.64
CA ASP A 9 -38.36 -33.62 23.95
C ASP A 9 -37.77 -32.43 23.18
N GLU A 10 -36.44 -32.39 23.03
CA GLU A 10 -35.75 -31.36 22.25
C GLU A 10 -36.02 -31.46 20.75
N LEU A 11 -36.06 -32.65 20.15
CA LEU A 11 -36.42 -32.83 18.74
C LEU A 11 -37.90 -32.54 18.47
N ALA A 12 -38.78 -32.82 19.43
CA ALA A 12 -40.20 -32.53 19.34
C ALA A 12 -40.49 -31.02 19.24
N LYS A 13 -39.66 -30.16 19.87
CA LYS A 13 -39.73 -28.69 19.70
C LYS A 13 -39.54 -28.25 18.23
N TYR A 14 -38.85 -29.07 17.44
CA TYR A 14 -38.63 -28.89 16.00
C TYR A 14 -39.57 -29.73 15.11
N GLY A 15 -40.57 -30.39 15.70
CA GLY A 15 -41.50 -31.27 14.98
C GLY A 15 -40.84 -32.54 14.42
N LYS A 16 -39.67 -32.94 14.91
CA LYS A 16 -38.95 -34.14 14.47
C LYS A 16 -39.14 -35.30 15.45
N ARG A 17 -39.33 -36.51 14.92
CA ARG A 17 -39.40 -37.74 15.71
C ARG A 17 -38.00 -38.40 15.75
N PRO A 18 -37.60 -39.03 16.87
CA PRO A 18 -36.34 -39.75 16.96
C PRO A 18 -36.28 -40.89 15.94
N THR A 19 -35.15 -41.04 15.26
CA THR A 19 -34.90 -42.16 14.34
C THR A 19 -34.47 -43.43 15.08
N GLY A 20 -34.10 -43.30 16.36
CA GLY A 20 -33.60 -44.39 17.19
C GLY A 20 -32.07 -44.53 17.12
N ASN A 21 -31.41 -43.82 16.20
CA ASN A 21 -29.97 -43.67 16.18
C ASN A 21 -29.56 -42.43 16.99
N LEU A 22 -28.94 -42.67 18.15
CA LEU A 22 -28.58 -41.64 19.10
C LEU A 22 -27.65 -40.56 18.53
N GLU A 23 -26.63 -40.95 17.76
CA GLU A 23 -25.64 -40.02 17.22
C GLU A 23 -26.23 -39.18 16.10
N TRP A 24 -27.01 -39.82 15.23
CA TRP A 24 -27.71 -39.16 14.13
C TRP A 24 -28.70 -38.10 14.65
N ASP A 25 -29.53 -38.48 15.62
CA ASP A 25 -30.54 -37.59 16.19
C ASP A 25 -29.93 -36.41 16.97
N ARG A 26 -28.77 -36.61 17.62
CA ARG A 26 -27.99 -35.52 18.22
C ARG A 26 -27.43 -34.57 17.17
N ALA A 27 -26.88 -35.09 16.08
CA ALA A 27 -26.36 -34.27 14.98
C ALA A 27 -27.47 -33.45 14.31
N VAL A 28 -28.64 -34.06 14.07
CA VAL A 28 -29.82 -33.38 13.54
C VAL A 28 -30.27 -32.25 14.47
N LEU A 29 -30.36 -32.50 15.78
CA LEU A 29 -30.73 -31.46 16.75
C LEU A 29 -29.72 -30.30 16.76
N GLN A 30 -28.42 -30.59 16.65
CA GLN A 30 -27.37 -29.57 16.62
C GLN A 30 -27.47 -28.68 15.37
N VAL A 31 -27.77 -29.25 14.20
CA VAL A 31 -27.98 -28.50 12.96
C VAL A 31 -29.21 -27.60 13.06
N LEU A 32 -30.32 -28.10 13.64
CA LEU A 32 -31.55 -27.33 13.82
C LEU A 32 -31.34 -26.15 14.77
N LYS A 33 -30.62 -26.35 15.88
CA LYS A 33 -30.26 -25.27 16.81
C LYS A 33 -29.33 -24.24 16.17
N LEU A 34 -28.37 -24.67 15.35
CA LEU A 34 -27.50 -23.78 14.57
C LEU A 34 -28.31 -22.96 13.56
N GLN A 35 -29.33 -23.53 12.94
CA GLN A 35 -30.21 -22.83 12.02
C GLN A 35 -31.09 -21.79 12.72
N ASP A 36 -31.65 -22.11 13.88
CA ASP A 36 -32.41 -21.14 14.69
C ASP A 36 -31.53 -20.00 15.19
N ARG A 37 -30.31 -20.29 15.65
CA ARG A 37 -29.34 -19.28 16.05
C ARG A 37 -28.97 -18.34 14.90
N LYS A 38 -28.78 -18.89 13.69
CA LYS A 38 -28.55 -18.11 12.46
C LYS A 38 -29.77 -17.29 12.02
N LYS A 39 -30.99 -17.73 12.32
CA LYS A 39 -32.22 -16.98 12.04
C LYS A 39 -32.49 -15.87 13.06
N ALA A 40 -32.19 -16.11 14.33
CA ALA A 40 -32.37 -15.16 15.43
C ALA A 40 -31.38 -13.98 15.33
N GLU A 41 -30.19 -14.22 14.80
CA GLU A 41 -29.14 -13.21 14.64
C GLU A 41 -28.57 -13.27 13.21
N PRO A 42 -29.17 -12.56 12.24
CA PRO A 42 -28.75 -12.59 10.83
C PRO A 42 -27.28 -12.19 10.60
N TRP A 43 -26.70 -11.42 11.52
CA TRP A 43 -25.28 -11.05 11.50
C TRP A 43 -24.35 -12.24 11.75
N LEU A 44 -24.80 -13.33 12.39
CA LEU A 44 -24.04 -14.57 12.53
C LEU A 44 -23.88 -15.32 11.20
N ALA A 45 -24.66 -15.00 10.17
CA ALA A 45 -24.35 -15.48 8.81
C ALA A 45 -23.10 -14.79 8.22
N MET A 46 -22.75 -13.60 8.73
CA MET A 46 -21.50 -12.91 8.43
C MET A 46 -20.33 -13.40 9.31
N ASP A 47 -20.58 -14.22 10.34
CA ASP A 47 -19.55 -14.75 11.25
C ASP A 47 -18.47 -15.52 10.49
N ASN A 48 -18.83 -16.25 9.44
CA ASN A 48 -17.85 -16.90 8.57
C ASN A 48 -16.99 -15.89 7.79
N ALA A 49 -17.58 -14.82 7.25
CA ALA A 49 -16.83 -13.79 6.52
C ALA A 49 -15.93 -12.97 7.46
N VAL A 50 -16.43 -12.65 8.66
CA VAL A 50 -15.67 -11.99 9.73
C VAL A 50 -14.55 -12.90 10.24
N ALA A 51 -14.81 -14.19 10.44
CA ALA A 51 -13.80 -15.16 10.86
C ALA A 51 -12.73 -15.38 9.78
N MET A 52 -13.13 -15.43 8.50
CA MET A 52 -12.18 -15.49 7.38
C MET A 52 -11.29 -14.25 7.33
N ALA A 53 -11.89 -13.05 7.40
CA ALA A 53 -11.14 -11.79 7.42
C ALA A 53 -10.21 -11.69 8.65
N ALA A 54 -10.68 -12.12 9.83
CA ALA A 54 -9.87 -12.14 11.04
C ALA A 54 -8.70 -13.13 10.95
N ALA A 55 -8.91 -14.31 10.36
CA ALA A 55 -7.86 -15.30 10.15
C ALA A 55 -6.83 -14.81 9.12
N GLU A 56 -7.24 -14.09 8.07
CA GLU A 56 -6.35 -13.44 7.12
C GLU A 56 -5.51 -12.33 7.78
N ILE A 57 -6.12 -11.50 8.62
CA ILE A 57 -5.42 -10.47 9.41
C ILE A 57 -4.40 -11.12 10.35
N GLU A 58 -4.77 -12.19 11.04
CA GLU A 58 -3.88 -12.87 11.98
C GLU A 58 -2.73 -13.58 11.26
N LYS A 59 -3.01 -14.23 10.13
CA LYS A 59 -1.96 -14.82 9.29
C LYS A 59 -1.00 -13.75 8.77
N ALA A 60 -1.52 -12.62 8.31
CA ALA A 60 -0.71 -11.48 7.87
C ALA A 60 0.15 -10.92 9.01
N LYS A 61 -0.36 -10.87 10.25
CA LYS A 61 0.42 -10.48 11.43
C LYS A 61 1.51 -11.49 11.81
N ILE A 62 1.23 -12.79 11.68
CA ILE A 62 2.20 -13.86 11.95
C ILE A 62 3.32 -13.87 10.90
N GLU A 63 2.98 -13.60 9.64
CA GLU A 63 3.95 -13.48 8.54
C GLU A 63 4.73 -12.15 8.58
N ALA A 64 4.14 -11.09 9.14
CA ALA A 64 4.80 -9.81 9.34
C ALA A 64 5.89 -9.92 10.42
N GLN A 65 7.14 -9.70 10.03
CA GLN A 65 8.24 -9.64 10.97
C GLN A 65 8.07 -8.43 11.89
N ASN A 66 8.18 -8.64 13.20
CA ASN A 66 8.01 -7.57 14.18
C ASN A 66 9.24 -6.65 14.20
N LEU A 67 9.19 -5.56 13.42
CA LEU A 67 10.26 -4.54 13.40
C LEU A 67 10.43 -3.76 14.72
N ALA A 68 9.57 -3.98 15.73
CA ALA A 68 9.83 -3.48 17.07
C ALA A 68 10.94 -4.29 17.80
N ASP A 69 11.23 -5.52 17.35
CA ASP A 69 12.41 -6.27 17.81
C ASP A 69 13.68 -5.65 17.23
N PRO A 70 14.63 -5.18 18.07
CA PRO A 70 15.89 -4.59 17.62
C PRO A 70 16.70 -5.48 16.67
N ASN A 71 16.67 -6.81 16.85
CA ASN A 71 17.44 -7.74 16.03
C ASN A 71 16.84 -7.84 14.62
N ILE A 72 15.51 -7.92 14.54
CA ILE A 72 14.79 -7.92 13.26
C ILE A 72 15.01 -6.59 12.55
N TYR A 73 14.83 -5.47 13.27
CA TYR A 73 15.11 -4.14 12.73
C TYR A 73 16.52 -4.03 12.16
N GLN A 74 17.54 -4.48 12.91
CA GLN A 74 18.92 -4.43 12.46
C GLN A 74 19.17 -5.33 11.23
N ALA A 75 18.53 -6.50 11.15
CA ALA A 75 18.60 -7.35 9.97
C ALA A 75 18.05 -6.65 8.72
N HIS A 76 16.93 -5.93 8.84
CA HIS A 76 16.38 -5.14 7.75
C HIS A 76 17.26 -3.95 7.37
N VAL A 77 17.85 -3.25 8.34
CA VAL A 77 18.82 -2.17 8.09
C VAL A 77 20.03 -2.71 7.31
N ASN A 78 20.58 -3.85 7.74
CA ASN A 78 21.70 -4.49 7.06
C ASN A 78 21.33 -4.90 5.62
N MET A 79 20.09 -5.39 5.41
CA MET A 79 19.59 -5.72 4.08
C MET A 79 19.48 -4.48 3.19
N ILE A 80 18.99 -3.35 3.70
CA ILE A 80 18.94 -2.08 2.95
C ILE A 80 20.35 -1.63 2.56
N ILE A 81 21.30 -1.66 3.49
CA ILE A 81 22.69 -1.27 3.23
C ILE A 81 23.33 -2.19 2.18
N PHE A 82 23.08 -3.50 2.28
CA PHE A 82 23.52 -4.48 1.28
C PHE A 82 22.94 -4.15 -0.10
N VAL A 83 21.63 -3.91 -0.18
CA VAL A 83 20.96 -3.54 -1.45
C VAL A 83 21.55 -2.25 -2.03
N ALA A 84 21.75 -1.25 -1.18
CA ALA A 84 22.30 0.02 -1.61
C ALA A 84 23.70 -0.13 -2.20
N ASN A 85 24.60 -0.82 -1.49
CA ASN A 85 26.01 -0.93 -1.89
C ASN A 85 26.25 -1.96 -2.99
N GLU A 86 25.67 -3.16 -2.89
CA GLU A 86 26.00 -4.28 -3.76
C GLU A 86 25.14 -4.36 -5.02
N ILE A 87 24.01 -3.66 -5.06
CA ILE A 87 23.07 -3.76 -6.18
C ILE A 87 22.90 -2.40 -6.85
N VAL A 88 22.51 -1.37 -6.09
CA VAL A 88 22.15 -0.07 -6.67
C VAL A 88 23.39 0.75 -7.02
N LEU A 89 24.36 0.84 -6.11
CA LEU A 89 25.54 1.72 -6.25
C LEU A 89 26.79 1.01 -6.75
N LYS A 90 26.81 -0.32 -6.79
CA LYS A 90 27.96 -1.10 -7.27
C LYS A 90 28.49 -0.64 -8.64
N PRO A 91 27.65 -0.36 -9.65
CA PRO A 91 28.14 0.13 -10.94
C PRO A 91 28.82 1.51 -10.88
N GLN A 92 28.49 2.33 -9.88
CA GLN A 92 29.03 3.67 -9.70
C GLN A 92 30.32 3.66 -8.84
N ASN A 93 30.71 2.50 -8.28
CA ASN A 93 31.82 2.36 -7.33
C ASN A 93 31.73 3.34 -6.15
N ARG A 94 30.52 3.51 -5.61
CA ARG A 94 30.22 4.40 -4.48
C ARG A 94 29.64 3.61 -3.33
N ARG A 95 29.77 4.15 -2.11
CA ARG A 95 29.12 3.62 -0.91
C ARG A 95 27.96 4.50 -0.50
N PHE A 96 26.91 3.85 -0.01
CA PHE A 96 25.76 4.51 0.59
C PHE A 96 26.12 4.99 1.99
N GLU A 97 25.91 6.28 2.25
CA GLU A 97 26.23 6.92 3.51
C GLU A 97 24.95 7.27 4.25
N ILE A 98 24.84 6.81 5.50
CA ILE A 98 23.77 7.18 6.41
C ILE A 98 24.30 8.30 7.30
N ASP A 99 23.60 9.43 7.29
CA ASP A 99 23.96 10.64 8.02
C ASP A 99 22.73 11.27 8.68
N GLU A 100 22.93 12.37 9.40
CA GLU A 100 21.87 13.08 10.12
C GLU A 100 20.77 13.63 9.18
N HIS A 101 21.02 13.76 7.87
CA HIS A 101 20.02 14.26 6.91
C HIS A 101 19.08 13.17 6.39
N ASN A 102 19.50 11.90 6.43
CA ASN A 102 18.74 10.80 5.86
C ASN A 102 18.35 9.71 6.86
N LYS A 103 18.99 9.62 8.04
CA LYS A 103 18.79 8.54 9.01
C LYS A 103 17.33 8.36 9.42
N ASP A 104 16.64 9.44 9.79
CA ASP A 104 15.23 9.37 10.20
C ASP A 104 14.31 9.10 9.01
N VAL A 105 14.65 9.59 7.82
CA VAL A 105 13.91 9.26 6.59
C VAL A 105 14.00 7.77 6.29
N LEU A 106 15.20 7.19 6.37
CA LEU A 106 15.43 5.76 6.16
C LEU A 106 14.71 4.91 7.22
N ARG A 107 14.78 5.32 8.49
CA ARG A 107 14.07 4.67 9.59
C ARG A 107 12.55 4.69 9.37
N PHE A 108 12.00 5.86 9.02
CA PHE A 108 10.58 6.01 8.71
C PHE A 108 10.16 5.13 7.54
N LEU A 109 10.90 5.14 6.43
CA LEU A 109 10.58 4.34 5.24
C LEU A 109 10.65 2.84 5.55
N LEU A 110 11.64 2.41 6.36
CA LEU A 110 11.76 1.02 6.77
C LEU A 110 10.55 0.57 7.61
N TYR A 111 10.09 1.37 8.58
CA TYR A 111 8.87 1.05 9.29
C TYR A 111 7.63 1.13 8.39
N TYR A 112 7.52 2.17 7.56
CA TYR A 112 6.38 2.42 6.69
C TYR A 112 6.15 1.27 5.71
N PHE A 113 7.19 0.79 5.02
CA PHE A 113 7.02 -0.26 4.02
C PHE A 113 6.82 -1.65 4.62
N ASN A 114 7.18 -1.86 5.88
CA ASN A 114 6.90 -3.11 6.61
C ASN A 114 5.69 -2.97 7.55
N GLU A 115 4.85 -1.96 7.33
CA GLU A 115 3.59 -1.73 8.07
C GLU A 115 3.75 -1.64 9.60
N CYS A 116 4.92 -1.22 10.05
CA CYS A 116 5.21 -1.08 11.47
C CYS A 116 4.62 0.24 12.00
N PRO A 117 3.75 0.21 13.03
CA PRO A 117 3.12 1.41 13.60
C PRO A 117 4.13 2.46 14.11
N LEU A 118 5.33 2.03 14.49
CA LEU A 118 6.43 2.91 14.93
C LEU A 118 6.84 3.93 13.86
N ALA A 119 6.44 3.76 12.60
CA ALA A 119 6.62 4.77 11.56
C ALA A 119 6.00 6.11 11.96
N GLU A 120 4.83 6.11 12.60
CA GLU A 120 4.10 7.35 12.92
C GLU A 120 4.82 8.18 14.01
N ASP A 121 5.69 7.53 14.79
CA ASP A 121 6.42 8.14 15.90
C ASP A 121 7.80 8.70 15.50
N VAL A 122 8.31 8.37 14.30
CA VAL A 122 9.64 8.83 13.85
C VAL A 122 9.69 10.35 13.69
N PHE A 123 8.59 10.96 13.22
CA PHE A 123 8.49 12.40 13.02
C PHE A 123 7.33 12.99 13.84
N PRO A 124 7.54 13.24 15.14
CA PRO A 124 6.48 13.73 16.02
C PRO A 124 5.90 15.06 15.51
N GLY A 125 4.58 15.21 15.60
CA GLY A 125 3.87 16.41 15.17
C GLY A 125 3.63 16.55 13.66
N ARG A 126 4.18 15.66 12.81
CA ARG A 126 3.91 15.68 11.36
C ARG A 126 2.59 15.01 10.96
N GLY A 127 2.01 14.18 11.84
CA GLY A 127 0.75 13.48 11.58
C GLY A 127 0.83 12.49 10.41
N TYR A 128 2.01 11.92 10.15
CA TYR A 128 2.18 10.91 9.11
C TYR A 128 1.41 9.63 9.44
N LYS A 129 0.93 8.96 8.39
CA LYS A 129 0.09 7.76 8.51
C LYS A 129 0.51 6.66 7.55
N LEU A 130 0.44 5.41 8.00
CA LEU A 130 0.84 4.24 7.19
C LEU A 130 0.00 4.04 5.91
N HIS A 131 -1.23 4.56 5.88
CA HIS A 131 -2.15 4.43 4.75
C HIS A 131 -2.00 5.57 3.71
N LYS A 132 -1.17 6.58 3.99
CA LYS A 132 -0.90 7.71 3.08
C LYS A 132 0.29 7.41 2.18
N ASN A 133 0.29 7.96 0.97
CA ASN A 133 1.38 7.85 0.01
C ASN A 133 2.66 8.56 0.53
N ILE A 134 3.84 8.23 0.01
CA ILE A 134 5.08 8.96 0.32
C ILE A 134 5.34 10.04 -0.74
N MET A 135 5.66 11.25 -0.31
CA MET A 135 6.26 12.28 -1.18
C MET A 135 7.59 12.72 -0.57
N LEU A 136 8.71 12.40 -1.22
CA LEU A 136 10.02 12.92 -0.83
C LEU A 136 10.25 14.27 -1.51
N GLN A 137 10.50 15.31 -0.72
CA GLN A 137 10.80 16.67 -1.19
C GLN A 137 12.21 17.06 -0.80
N GLY A 138 12.95 17.77 -1.64
CA GLY A 138 14.29 18.25 -1.28
C GLY A 138 15.08 18.70 -2.50
N ASN A 139 16.25 19.29 -2.29
CA ASN A 139 17.05 19.85 -3.38
C ASN A 139 17.55 18.79 -4.38
N LYS A 140 17.98 19.24 -5.56
CA LYS A 140 18.59 18.35 -6.56
C LYS A 140 19.83 17.68 -5.97
N GLY A 141 19.95 16.36 -6.18
CA GLY A 141 21.14 15.60 -5.79
C GLY A 141 21.18 15.09 -4.35
N VAL A 142 20.20 15.40 -3.49
CA VAL A 142 20.21 14.94 -2.08
C VAL A 142 19.94 13.44 -1.89
N GLY A 143 19.51 12.74 -2.95
CA GLY A 143 19.37 11.27 -2.95
C GLY A 143 17.94 10.72 -2.98
N LYS A 144 16.90 11.55 -3.14
CA LYS A 144 15.47 11.10 -3.13
C LYS A 144 15.19 9.90 -4.04
N THR A 145 15.49 10.03 -5.33
CA THR A 145 15.25 8.98 -6.34
C THR A 145 16.05 7.72 -6.03
N MET A 146 17.28 7.87 -5.52
CA MET A 146 18.15 6.77 -5.12
C MET A 146 17.59 6.02 -3.91
N ILE A 147 17.11 6.73 -2.88
CA ILE A 147 16.45 6.12 -1.72
C ILE A 147 15.23 5.32 -2.16
N MET A 148 14.37 5.88 -3.02
CA MET A 148 13.21 5.15 -3.55
C MET A 148 13.61 3.94 -4.41
N GLN A 149 14.72 4.00 -5.12
CA GLN A 149 15.28 2.87 -5.86
C GLN A 149 15.77 1.75 -4.93
N ILE A 150 16.49 2.11 -3.86
CA ILE A 150 16.96 1.16 -2.84
C ILE A 150 15.78 0.46 -2.18
N PHE A 151 14.76 1.21 -1.77
CA PHE A 151 13.57 0.63 -1.15
C PHE A 151 12.76 -0.25 -2.11
N SER A 152 12.58 0.17 -3.37
CA SER A 152 11.92 -0.69 -4.38
C SER A 152 12.63 -2.05 -4.49
N GLU A 153 13.97 -2.05 -4.58
CA GLU A 153 14.75 -3.28 -4.72
C GLU A 153 14.76 -4.14 -3.45
N TYR A 154 14.82 -3.50 -2.27
CA TYR A 154 14.66 -4.15 -0.98
C TYR A 154 13.32 -4.88 -0.89
N LEU A 155 12.21 -4.19 -1.19
CA LEU A 155 10.86 -4.76 -1.12
C LEU A 155 10.64 -5.90 -2.11
N ARG A 156 11.23 -5.79 -3.31
CA ARG A 156 11.19 -6.85 -4.32
C ARG A 156 11.82 -8.14 -3.79
N ARG A 157 12.96 -8.02 -3.11
CA ARG A 157 13.74 -9.16 -2.59
C ARG A 157 13.12 -9.80 -1.38
N THR A 158 12.51 -8.99 -0.50
CA THR A 158 11.76 -9.50 0.66
C THR A 158 10.35 -9.97 0.28
N LYS A 159 9.98 -9.91 -1.01
CA LYS A 159 8.63 -10.22 -1.51
C LYS A 159 7.54 -9.46 -0.75
N ASN A 160 7.82 -8.21 -0.40
CA ASN A 160 6.92 -7.40 0.42
C ASN A 160 5.72 -6.92 -0.43
N PRO A 161 4.47 -7.00 0.09
CA PRO A 161 3.26 -6.57 -0.64
C PRO A 161 3.27 -5.09 -1.06
N ARG A 162 3.99 -4.23 -0.35
CA ARG A 162 4.19 -2.81 -0.67
C ARG A 162 5.27 -2.57 -1.72
N TYR A 163 5.81 -3.62 -2.36
CA TYR A 163 6.71 -3.48 -3.51
C TYR A 163 6.10 -2.54 -4.55
N PHE A 164 6.94 -1.61 -5.03
CA PHE A 164 6.58 -0.61 -6.00
C PHE A 164 7.64 -0.47 -7.09
N VAL A 165 7.22 -0.02 -8.27
CA VAL A 165 8.10 0.22 -9.41
C VAL A 165 8.44 1.71 -9.50
N ASN A 166 9.71 2.04 -9.74
CA ASN A 166 10.13 3.41 -10.02
C ASN A 166 9.88 3.76 -11.49
N VAL A 167 9.18 4.87 -11.72
CA VAL A 167 8.81 5.37 -13.04
C VAL A 167 9.27 6.81 -13.17
N SER A 168 9.84 7.19 -14.32
CA SER A 168 10.17 8.59 -14.59
C SER A 168 9.00 9.28 -15.30
N VAL A 169 8.82 10.59 -15.06
CA VAL A 169 7.83 11.40 -15.80
C VAL A 169 8.05 11.30 -17.30
N THR A 170 9.30 11.32 -17.77
CA THR A 170 9.65 11.16 -19.19
C THR A 170 9.17 9.84 -19.76
N GLN A 171 9.34 8.73 -19.03
CA GLN A 171 8.85 7.42 -19.48
C GLN A 171 7.33 7.42 -19.66
N MET A 172 6.60 7.99 -18.70
CA MET A 172 5.14 8.08 -18.75
C MET A 172 4.66 8.98 -19.91
N VAL A 173 5.29 10.14 -20.10
CA VAL A 173 4.95 11.05 -21.21
C VAL A 173 5.24 10.40 -22.55
N ASN A 174 6.37 9.71 -22.70
CA ASN A 174 6.70 8.98 -23.94
C ASN A 174 5.67 7.90 -24.26
N HIS A 175 5.25 7.13 -23.25
CA HIS A 175 4.19 6.14 -23.42
C HIS A 175 2.88 6.80 -23.88
N PHE A 176 2.50 7.92 -23.26
CA PHE A 176 1.32 8.69 -23.65
C PHE A 176 1.44 9.20 -25.09
N SER A 177 2.60 9.70 -25.52
CA SER A 177 2.80 10.14 -26.91
C SER A 177 2.65 9.00 -27.93
N LEU A 178 2.96 7.76 -27.55
CA LEU A 178 2.87 6.59 -28.44
C LEU A 178 1.47 5.93 -28.44
N HIS A 179 0.82 5.85 -27.28
CA HIS A 179 -0.42 5.08 -27.09
C HIS A 179 -1.66 5.96 -26.84
N ASN A 180 -1.46 7.27 -26.68
CA ASN A 180 -2.49 8.26 -26.36
C ASN A 180 -3.29 7.94 -25.07
N ASN A 181 -2.66 7.25 -24.11
CA ASN A 181 -3.20 6.95 -22.78
C ASN A 181 -2.07 6.73 -21.75
N ILE A 182 -2.45 6.70 -20.46
CA ILE A 182 -1.54 6.42 -19.34
C ILE A 182 -1.93 5.15 -18.58
N ASP A 183 -2.68 4.26 -19.22
CA ASP A 183 -3.35 3.14 -18.55
C ASP A 183 -2.36 2.13 -17.97
N LEU A 184 -1.23 1.94 -18.63
CA LEU A 184 -0.10 1.14 -18.11
C LEU A 184 0.35 1.61 -16.71
N TYR A 185 0.37 2.93 -16.48
CA TYR A 185 0.82 3.52 -15.21
C TYR A 185 -0.30 3.78 -14.22
N THR A 186 -1.56 3.56 -14.58
CA THR A 186 -2.70 3.78 -13.68
C THR A 186 -3.36 2.44 -13.35
N TYR A 187 -4.07 1.86 -14.32
CA TYR A 187 -4.90 0.67 -14.16
C TYR A 187 -4.20 -0.64 -14.52
N ASN A 188 -3.09 -0.55 -15.29
CA ASN A 188 -2.33 -1.67 -15.84
C ASN A 188 -3.22 -2.65 -16.64
N GLU A 189 -3.90 -2.11 -17.65
CA GLU A 189 -4.88 -2.85 -18.45
C GLU A 189 -4.27 -4.00 -19.28
N GLU A 190 -3.00 -3.89 -19.69
CA GLU A 190 -2.34 -4.96 -20.46
C GLU A 190 -2.26 -6.30 -19.71
N GLY A 191 -2.27 -6.27 -18.37
CA GLY A 191 -2.32 -7.46 -17.51
C GLY A 191 -3.73 -7.84 -17.04
N SER A 192 -4.75 -7.07 -17.44
CA SER A 192 -6.13 -7.25 -17.00
C SER A 192 -6.83 -8.39 -17.75
N THR A 193 -7.77 -9.04 -17.08
CA THR A 193 -8.61 -10.08 -17.67
C THR A 193 -10.06 -9.71 -17.41
N GLY A 194 -10.80 -9.35 -18.47
CA GLY A 194 -12.14 -8.76 -18.34
C GLY A 194 -12.08 -7.36 -17.72
N PHE A 195 -13.10 -6.97 -16.95
CA PHE A 195 -13.19 -5.67 -16.27
C PHE A 195 -12.35 -5.58 -14.96
N GLN A 196 -11.35 -6.44 -14.80
CA GLN A 196 -10.52 -6.50 -13.59
C GLN A 196 -9.14 -5.88 -13.83
N ILE A 197 -9.03 -4.58 -13.53
CA ILE A 197 -7.76 -3.84 -13.53
C ILE A 197 -6.76 -4.45 -12.53
N LYS A 198 -5.46 -4.36 -12.82
CA LYS A 198 -4.39 -4.88 -11.93
C LYS A 198 -3.35 -3.80 -11.61
N PRO A 199 -3.75 -2.68 -10.98
CA PRO A 199 -2.85 -1.60 -10.66
C PRO A 199 -1.73 -2.06 -9.72
N HIS A 200 -0.49 -1.65 -10.02
CA HIS A 200 0.68 -1.87 -9.16
C HIS A 200 1.00 -0.63 -8.33
N ASN A 201 1.67 -0.80 -7.20
CA ASN A 201 2.28 0.34 -6.50
C ASN A 201 3.40 0.90 -7.37
N LEU A 202 3.56 2.23 -7.40
CA LEU A 202 4.67 2.86 -8.12
C LEU A 202 5.15 4.12 -7.43
N CYS A 203 6.36 4.55 -7.79
CA CYS A 203 6.93 5.85 -7.43
C CYS A 203 7.21 6.66 -8.69
N LEU A 204 6.52 7.80 -8.87
CA LEU A 204 6.77 8.72 -9.98
C LEU A 204 7.85 9.72 -9.58
N ASN A 205 8.97 9.69 -10.31
CA ASN A 205 10.18 10.42 -9.94
C ASN A 205 10.29 11.78 -10.61
N ASP A 206 10.84 12.74 -9.86
CA ASP A 206 11.22 14.08 -10.30
C ASP A 206 10.05 14.90 -10.91
N ILE A 207 8.89 14.89 -10.23
CA ILE A 207 7.76 15.71 -10.66
C ILE A 207 8.12 17.21 -10.57
N GLY A 208 7.80 17.94 -11.63
CA GLY A 208 8.02 19.39 -11.75
C GLY A 208 9.42 19.82 -12.15
N VAL A 209 10.28 18.92 -12.66
CA VAL A 209 11.69 19.24 -12.97
C VAL A 209 11.92 19.71 -14.41
N GLU A 210 11.14 19.33 -15.43
CA GLU A 210 11.15 19.97 -16.76
C GLU A 210 9.80 19.80 -17.47
N ASN A 211 9.19 20.91 -17.91
CA ASN A 211 8.04 20.91 -18.83
C ASN A 211 8.57 21.13 -20.25
N ARG A 212 9.07 20.08 -20.90
CA ARG A 212 9.28 20.15 -22.35
C ARG A 212 8.04 19.57 -23.03
N PRO A 213 7.34 20.32 -23.89
CA PRO A 213 6.24 19.74 -24.65
C PRO A 213 6.80 18.61 -25.53
N PHE A 214 6.38 17.38 -25.25
CA PHE A 214 6.67 16.23 -26.10
C PHE A 214 5.57 16.17 -27.15
N TYR A 215 5.91 16.43 -28.42
CA TYR A 215 4.95 16.42 -29.53
C TYR A 215 3.71 17.32 -29.30
N GLY A 216 3.89 18.47 -28.65
CA GLY A 216 2.82 19.42 -28.36
C GLY A 216 1.96 19.09 -27.13
N ILE A 217 2.20 17.97 -26.45
CA ILE A 217 1.52 17.58 -25.22
C ILE A 217 2.26 18.16 -24.03
N ASP A 218 1.53 18.88 -23.17
CA ASP A 218 2.08 19.39 -21.93
C ASP A 218 2.22 18.28 -20.88
N THR A 219 3.46 18.04 -20.44
CA THR A 219 3.83 17.12 -19.37
C THR A 219 2.98 17.31 -18.12
N LEU A 220 2.66 18.55 -17.77
CA LEU A 220 1.89 18.85 -16.56
C LEU A 220 0.46 18.31 -16.65
N THR A 221 -0.13 18.27 -17.84
CA THR A 221 -1.46 17.68 -18.04
C THR A 221 -1.43 16.17 -17.80
N VAL A 222 -0.45 15.47 -18.39
CA VAL A 222 -0.29 14.01 -18.21
C VAL A 222 -0.02 13.65 -16.74
N VAL A 223 0.79 14.44 -16.04
CA VAL A 223 1.05 14.25 -14.61
C VAL A 223 -0.19 14.54 -13.77
N ALA A 224 -0.97 15.57 -14.10
CA ALA A 224 -2.24 15.86 -13.42
C ALA A 224 -3.23 14.70 -13.55
N ASP A 225 -3.43 14.19 -14.76
CA ASP A 225 -4.34 13.06 -15.03
C ASP A 225 -3.88 11.80 -14.27
N PHE A 226 -2.57 11.55 -14.25
CA PHE A 226 -1.98 10.48 -13.46
C PHE A 226 -2.29 10.61 -11.96
N LEU A 227 -2.06 11.79 -11.38
CA LEU A 227 -2.34 12.04 -9.95
C LEU A 227 -3.84 11.91 -9.65
N HIS A 228 -4.71 12.31 -10.57
CA HIS A 228 -6.15 12.14 -10.43
C HIS A 228 -6.54 10.67 -10.38
N ALA A 229 -6.16 9.89 -11.39
CA ALA A 229 -6.47 8.46 -11.48
C ALA A 229 -5.91 7.67 -10.28
N ARG A 230 -4.66 7.94 -9.89
CA ARG A 230 -4.04 7.25 -8.75
C ARG A 230 -4.66 7.59 -7.41
N ASN A 231 -5.09 8.83 -7.21
CA ASN A 231 -5.82 9.20 -6.01
C ASN A 231 -7.20 8.53 -5.95
N GLU A 232 -7.88 8.36 -7.08
CA GLU A 232 -9.15 7.61 -7.13
C GLU A 232 -8.95 6.13 -6.82
N LEU A 233 -7.92 5.49 -7.39
CA LEU A 233 -7.56 4.12 -7.04
C LEU A 233 -7.25 3.98 -5.54
N TRP A 234 -6.53 4.93 -4.96
CA TRP A 234 -6.22 4.93 -3.52
C TRP A 234 -7.47 5.15 -2.65
N ALA A 235 -8.39 6.01 -3.07
CA ALA A 235 -9.59 6.36 -2.30
C ALA A 235 -10.70 5.30 -2.37
N ASN A 236 -10.88 4.68 -3.54
CA ASN A 236 -11.98 3.76 -3.82
C ASN A 236 -11.67 2.30 -3.42
N MET A 237 -10.40 1.98 -3.13
CA MET A 237 -10.00 0.64 -2.70
C MET A 237 -10.00 0.50 -1.17
N ALA A 238 -10.36 -0.69 -0.69
CA ALA A 238 -10.21 -1.06 0.71
C ALA A 238 -8.75 -0.86 1.17
N ILE A 239 -8.54 -0.51 2.44
CA ILE A 239 -7.21 -0.18 2.98
C ILE A 239 -6.19 -1.30 2.71
N SER A 240 -6.62 -2.56 2.79
CA SER A 240 -5.84 -3.76 2.50
C SER A 240 -5.33 -3.85 1.05
N ASP A 241 -6.10 -3.32 0.10
CA ASP A 241 -5.86 -3.49 -1.34
C ASP A 241 -5.35 -2.22 -2.03
N ARG A 242 -5.19 -1.13 -1.27
CA ARG A 242 -4.76 0.17 -1.80
C ARG A 242 -3.49 0.05 -2.62
N LYS A 243 -3.50 0.70 -3.77
CA LYS A 243 -2.33 0.84 -4.63
C LYS A 243 -1.71 2.21 -4.44
N PHE A 244 -0.51 2.22 -3.90
CA PHE A 244 0.19 3.44 -3.54
C PHE A 244 0.89 4.05 -4.76
N ALA A 245 0.82 5.37 -4.87
CA ALA A 245 1.52 6.16 -5.86
C ALA A 245 2.43 7.16 -5.13
N HIS A 246 3.67 6.76 -4.89
CA HIS A 246 4.69 7.60 -4.25
C HIS A 246 5.27 8.62 -5.22
N LEU A 247 5.84 9.70 -4.70
CA LEU A 247 6.36 10.81 -5.48
C LEU A 247 7.74 11.24 -4.99
N THR A 248 8.57 11.73 -5.89
CA THR A 248 9.76 12.54 -5.55
C THR A 248 9.73 13.87 -6.30
N THR A 249 10.09 14.96 -5.63
CA THR A 249 10.12 16.29 -6.25
C THR A 249 11.24 17.18 -5.70
N ASN A 250 11.74 18.06 -6.58
CA ASN A 250 12.67 19.12 -6.20
C ASN A 250 11.97 20.41 -5.76
N LEU A 251 10.64 20.46 -5.84
CA LEU A 251 9.85 21.63 -5.50
C LEU A 251 9.46 21.60 -4.02
N ASP A 252 9.54 22.76 -3.38
CA ASP A 252 8.89 22.99 -2.09
C ASP A 252 7.36 23.06 -2.26
N ASN A 253 6.64 23.04 -1.13
CA ASN A 253 5.17 23.08 -1.13
C ASN A 253 4.61 24.30 -1.86
N ALA A 254 5.22 25.48 -1.72
CA ALA A 254 4.73 26.70 -2.35
C ALA A 254 4.85 26.63 -3.88
N LYS A 255 6.00 26.18 -4.39
CA LYS A 255 6.23 26.00 -5.83
C LYS A 255 5.38 24.89 -6.42
N LEU A 256 5.20 23.78 -5.69
CA LEU A 256 4.34 22.68 -6.12
C LEU A 256 2.88 23.15 -6.22
N THR A 257 2.39 23.85 -5.20
CA THR A 257 1.03 24.43 -5.20
C THR A 257 0.85 25.44 -6.33
N ALA A 258 1.81 26.35 -6.54
CA ALA A 258 1.75 27.34 -7.62
C ALA A 258 1.70 26.68 -9.00
N MET A 259 2.53 25.64 -9.22
CA MET A 259 2.58 24.89 -10.47
C MET A 259 1.23 24.25 -10.81
N PHE A 260 0.61 23.55 -9.85
CA PHE A 260 -0.65 22.84 -10.12
C PHE A 260 -1.87 23.78 -10.12
N ASN A 261 -1.89 24.84 -9.31
CA ASN A 261 -2.96 25.85 -9.35
C ASN A 261 -3.00 26.62 -10.67
N ALA A 262 -1.86 26.80 -11.35
CA ALA A 262 -1.84 27.46 -12.66
C ALA A 262 -2.65 26.69 -13.73
N LYS A 263 -2.89 25.40 -13.52
CA LYS A 263 -3.65 24.53 -14.43
C LYS A 263 -4.97 24.00 -13.88
N ASP A 264 -5.12 23.99 -12.56
CA ASP A 264 -6.32 23.53 -11.88
C ASP A 264 -6.94 24.71 -11.10
N ALA A 265 -7.86 25.41 -11.76
CA ALA A 265 -8.56 26.56 -11.18
C ALA A 265 -9.34 26.24 -9.90
N TYR A 266 -9.63 24.96 -9.64
CA TYR A 266 -10.38 24.50 -8.47
C TYR A 266 -9.47 23.94 -7.36
N GLY A 267 -8.15 23.88 -7.56
CA GLY A 267 -7.17 23.45 -6.56
C GLY A 267 -7.30 22.00 -6.09
N ARG A 268 -7.99 21.14 -6.86
CA ARG A 268 -8.25 19.74 -6.52
C ARG A 268 -6.97 18.91 -6.41
N ILE A 269 -5.99 19.13 -7.28
CA ILE A 269 -4.70 18.43 -7.23
C ILE A 269 -3.94 18.79 -5.96
N VAL A 270 -3.95 20.07 -5.58
CA VAL A 270 -3.28 20.54 -4.37
C VAL A 270 -3.91 19.93 -3.12
N ASP A 271 -5.24 19.82 -3.08
CA ASP A 271 -5.92 19.13 -1.99
C ASP A 271 -5.56 17.63 -1.92
N ARG A 272 -5.40 16.97 -3.07
CA ARG A 272 -4.98 15.56 -3.15
C ARG A 272 -3.58 15.32 -2.59
N PHE A 273 -2.69 16.32 -2.53
CA PHE A 273 -1.40 16.18 -1.83
C PHE A 273 -1.56 15.93 -0.31
N LYS A 274 -2.72 16.20 0.29
CA LYS A 274 -3.00 15.83 1.70
C LYS A 274 -3.04 14.31 1.93
N THR A 275 -3.18 13.51 0.87
CA THR A 275 -3.09 12.04 0.93
C THR A 275 -1.65 11.53 1.01
N TYR A 276 -0.67 12.44 1.03
CA TYR A 276 0.75 12.13 1.12
C TYR A 276 1.33 12.46 2.50
N ASN A 277 2.24 11.61 2.96
CA ASN A 277 3.26 11.93 3.95
C ASN A 277 4.36 12.70 3.22
N VAL A 278 4.40 14.01 3.43
CA VAL A 278 5.35 14.91 2.77
C VAL A 278 6.63 15.01 3.58
N ILE A 279 7.68 14.30 3.14
CA ILE A 279 8.91 14.12 3.90
C ILE A 279 10.03 14.98 3.27
N PRO A 280 10.52 16.01 3.98
CA PRO A 280 11.66 16.79 3.51
C PRO A 280 12.96 16.00 3.71
N LEU A 281 13.73 15.86 2.62
CA LEU A 281 15.08 15.35 2.60
C LEU A 281 16.04 16.53 2.47
N THR A 282 16.84 16.75 3.52
CA THR A 282 17.79 17.87 3.62
C THR A 282 19.21 17.42 3.26
N GLY A 283 20.17 18.33 3.37
CA GLY A 283 21.59 18.07 3.09
C GLY A 283 22.03 18.53 1.71
N ASP A 284 23.31 18.35 1.44
CA ASP A 284 23.97 18.76 0.20
C ASP A 284 23.79 17.74 -0.93
N SER A 285 24.11 18.19 -2.15
CA SER A 285 24.13 17.31 -3.31
C SER A 285 25.19 16.22 -3.13
N ARG A 286 24.75 14.96 -3.21
CA ARG A 286 25.63 13.78 -3.16
C ARG A 286 26.12 13.39 -4.56
N ARG A 287 26.27 14.34 -5.48
CA ARG A 287 26.77 14.09 -6.84
C ARG A 287 28.19 14.57 -6.96
#